data_AF-A0A927NM47-F1
#
_entry.id   AF-A0A927NM47-F1
#
_cell.length_a   1.000
_cell.length_b   1.000
_cell.length_c   1.000
_cell.angle_alpha   90.00
_cell.angle_beta   90.00
_cell.angle_gamma   90.00
#
_symmetry.space_group_name_H-M   'P 1'
#
loop_
_entity.id
_entity.type
_entity.pdbx_description
1 polymer ?
#
loop_
_entity_poly.entity_id
_entity_poly.type
_entity_poly.pdbx_seq_one_letter_code
_entity_poly.pdbx_strand_id
1 'polypeptide(L)' 'MIKQINEKMICDVKGCKNHASGCFEIKGFLKRIYLCSECQQKLHKSISKNFVSKSPKNKILSMLDEKQGVTSDR' A
#
# COMPACT_ATOMS: atom_id res chain seq x y z
N MET A 1 -7.09 -4.94 -7.19
CA MET A 1 -7.11 -3.86 -8.21
C MET A 1 -7.88 -2.70 -7.60
N ILE A 2 -7.27 -1.51 -7.50
CA ILE A 2 -7.95 -0.32 -6.98
C ILE A 2 -8.74 0.30 -8.14
N LYS A 3 -10.04 0.50 -7.95
CA LYS A 3 -10.91 1.18 -8.92
C LYS A 3 -11.05 2.65 -8.52
N GLN A 4 -10.96 3.56 -9.48
CA GLN A 4 -11.31 4.96 -9.26
C GLN A 4 -12.82 5.08 -9.06
N ILE A 5 -13.23 6.01 -8.19
CA ILE A 5 -14.65 6.23 -7.85
C ILE A 5 -14.96 7.70 -8.10
N ASN A 6 -16.08 7.96 -8.78
CA ASN A 6 -16.59 9.31 -9.03
C ASN A 6 -17.60 9.77 -7.96
N GLU A 7 -17.93 8.91 -6.99
CA GLU A 7 -18.88 9.20 -5.93
C GLU A 7 -18.19 9.85 -4.71
N LYS A 8 -18.84 10.84 -4.09
CA LYS A 8 -18.36 11.56 -2.89
C LYS A 8 -18.47 10.69 -1.64
N MET A 9 -17.73 9.59 -1.59
CA MET A 9 -17.63 8.72 -0.43
C MET A 9 -16.58 9.25 0.55
N ILE A 10 -16.79 9.06 1.85
CA ILE A 10 -15.79 9.39 2.88
C ILE A 10 -14.83 8.21 3.04
N CYS A 11 -13.56 8.49 3.37
CA CYS A 11 -12.57 7.48 3.69
C CYS A 11 -13.01 6.60 4.89
N ASP A 12 -12.90 5.28 4.76
CA ASP A 12 -13.27 4.31 5.80
C ASP A 12 -12.28 4.26 6.98
N VAL A 13 -11.13 4.94 6.88
CA VAL A 13 -10.13 4.97 7.96
C VAL A 13 -10.68 5.77 9.14
N LYS A 14 -10.71 5.14 10.32
CA LYS A 14 -11.15 5.77 11.57
C LYS A 14 -10.41 7.10 11.80
N GLY A 15 -11.18 8.19 11.91
CA GLY A 15 -10.65 9.54 12.13
C GLY A 15 -10.23 10.30 10.87
N CYS A 16 -10.29 9.67 9.69
CA CYS A 16 -10.10 10.36 8.42
C CYS A 16 -11.43 10.95 7.93
N LYS A 17 -11.43 12.24 7.57
CA LYS A 17 -12.62 12.93 7.04
C LYS A 17 -12.47 13.29 5.55
N ASN A 18 -11.40 12.84 4.92
CA ASN A 18 -11.11 13.14 3.52
C ASN A 18 -12.04 12.34 2.60
N HIS A 19 -12.30 12.88 1.40
CA HIS A 19 -13.01 12.16 0.36
C HIS A 19 -12.19 10.98 -0.18
N ALA A 20 -12.85 9.85 -0.41
CA ALA A 20 -12.24 8.68 -1.01
C ALA A 20 -11.90 8.95 -2.48
N SER A 21 -10.71 8.54 -2.90
CA SER A 21 -10.24 8.65 -4.28
C SER A 21 -10.22 7.31 -5.01
N GLY A 22 -10.36 6.21 -4.27
CA GLY A 22 -10.35 4.86 -4.83
C GLY A 22 -10.93 3.85 -3.86
N CYS A 23 -11.42 2.74 -4.41
CA CYS A 23 -11.90 1.61 -3.63
C CYS A 23 -11.23 0.31 -4.04
N PHE A 24 -11.20 -0.64 -3.11
CA PHE A 24 -10.81 -2.01 -3.39
C PHE A 24 -11.75 -2.99 -2.68
N GLU A 25 -11.85 -4.17 -3.29
CA GLU A 25 -12.63 -5.30 -2.77
C GLU A 25 -11.66 -6.27 -2.08
N ILE A 26 -12.05 -6.75 -0.89
CA ILE A 26 -11.34 -7.83 -0.21
C ILE A 26 -11.98 -9.15 -0.62
N LYS A 27 -11.18 -10.08 -1.17
CA LYS A 27 -11.67 -11.42 -1.52
C LYS A 27 -12.28 -12.11 -0.29
N GLY A 28 -13.49 -12.64 -0.43
CA GLY A 28 -14.22 -13.29 0.66
C GLY A 28 -15.08 -12.34 1.51
N PHE A 29 -14.99 -11.02 1.29
CA PHE A 29 -15.85 -10.03 1.93
C PHE A 29 -16.63 -9.26 0.86
N LEU A 30 -17.96 -9.20 1.00
CA LEU A 30 -18.83 -8.47 0.07
C LEU A 30 -18.69 -6.94 0.19
N LYS A 31 -17.92 -6.44 1.17
CA LYS A 31 -17.78 -5.01 1.44
C LYS A 31 -16.59 -4.42 0.66
N ARG A 32 -16.85 -3.30 -0.02
CA ARG A 32 -15.83 -2.43 -0.59
C ARG A 32 -15.24 -1.53 0.49
N ILE A 33 -13.93 -1.31 0.44
CA ILE A 33 -13.24 -0.33 1.28
C ILE A 33 -12.89 0.88 0.42
N TYR A 34 -13.25 2.06 0.92
CA TYR A 34 -13.09 3.36 0.29
C TYR A 34 -11.97 4.11 1.00
N LEU A 35 -10.90 4.46 0.29
CA LEU A 35 -9.75 5.17 0.86
C LEU A 35 -9.46 6.47 0.10
N CYS A 36 -9.07 7.51 0.83
CA CYS A 36 -8.45 8.70 0.25
C CYS A 36 -7.00 8.41 -0.18
N SER A 37 -6.44 9.26 -1.03
CA SER A 37 -5.07 9.13 -1.57
C SER A 37 -4.00 9.00 -0.48
N GLU A 38 -4.11 9.80 0.59
CA GLU A 38 -3.16 9.76 1.72
C GLU A 38 -3.20 8.42 2.47
N CYS A 39 -4.41 7.91 2.75
CA CYS A 39 -4.58 6.63 3.43
C CYS A 39 -4.11 5.46 2.56
N GLN A 40 -4.31 5.53 1.24
CA GLN A 40 -3.76 4.56 0.30
C GLN A 40 -2.23 4.52 0.35
N GLN A 41 -1.57 5.67 0.35
CA GLN A 41 -0.10 5.74 0.43
C GLN A 41 0.43 5.21 1.76
N LYS A 42 -0.22 5.55 2.89
CA LYS A 42 0.15 5.01 4.21
C LYS A 42 0.01 3.49 4.25
N LEU A 43 -1.09 2.97 3.72
CA LEU A 43 -1.33 1.53 3.62
C LEU A 43 -0.25 0.86 2.74
N HIS A 44 0.04 1.41 1.57
CA HIS A 44 1.08 0.90 0.68
C HIS A 44 2.44 0.84 1.39
N LYS A 45 2.87 1.93 2.03
CA LYS A 45 4.11 1.97 2.81
C LYS A 45 4.15 0.90 3.92
N SER A 46 3.03 0.69 4.62
CA SER A 46 2.94 -0.34 5.67
C SER A 46 3.03 -1.75 5.10
N ILE A 47 2.36 -2.02 3.97
CA ILE A 47 2.44 -3.31 3.28
C ILE A 47 3.86 -3.55 2.76
N SER A 48 4.48 -2.57 2.11
CA SER A 48 5.85 -2.69 1.58
C SER A 48 6.87 -3.01 2.66
N LYS A 49 6.73 -2.44 3.87
CA LYS A 49 7.61 -2.76 5.01
C LYS A 49 7.50 -4.20 5.48
N ASN A 50 6.30 -4.78 5.41
CA ASN A 50 6.03 -6.14 5.85
C ASN A 50 6.15 -7.16 4.71
N PHE A 51 6.34 -6.70 3.48
CA PHE A 51 6.45 -7.57 2.32
C PHE A 51 7.85 -8.20 2.28
N VAL A 52 7.97 -9.36 2.92
CA VAL A 52 9.17 -10.19 2.80
C VAL A 52 9.19 -10.80 1.40
N SER A 53 10.30 -10.64 0.68
CA SER A 53 10.48 -11.23 -0.63
C SER A 53 10.24 -12.75 -0.56
N LYS A 54 9.38 -13.28 -1.43
CA LYS A 54 9.05 -14.73 -1.47
C LYS A 54 10.27 -15.65 -1.66
N SER A 55 11.40 -15.11 -2.12
CA SER A 55 12.66 -15.82 -2.28
C SER A 55 13.71 -15.35 -1.26
N PRO A 56 14.33 -16.26 -0.50
CA PRO A 56 15.47 -15.95 0.38
C PRO A 56 16.63 -15.26 -0.36
N LYS A 57 16.84 -15.58 -1.65
CA LYS A 57 17.91 -14.98 -2.46
C LYS A 57 17.75 -13.46 -2.60
N ASN A 58 16.53 -12.97 -2.75
CA ASN A 58 16.28 -11.53 -2.92
C ASN A 58 16.50 -10.77 -1.60
N LYS A 59 16.20 -11.41 -0.46
CA LYS A 59 16.47 -10.85 0.86
C LYS A 59 17.97 -10.78 1.16
N ILE A 60 18.73 -11.77 0.71
CA ILE A 60 20.20 -11.77 0.84
C ILE A 60 20.81 -10.68 -0.05
N LEU A 61 20.33 -10.53 -1.30
CA LEU A 61 20.77 -9.47 -2.19
C LEU A 61 20.49 -8.07 -1.62
N SER A 62 19.28 -7.82 -1.11
CA SER A 62 18.97 -6.52 -0.49
C SER A 62 19.82 -6.24 0.75
N MET A 63 20.11 -7.26 1.56
CA MET A 63 20.99 -7.11 2.74
C MET A 63 22.47 -6.89 2.36
N LEU A 64 22.92 -7.43 1.23
CA LEU A 64 24.26 -7.19 0.69
C LEU A 64 24.36 -5.77 0.12
N ASP A 65 23.36 -5.31 -0.62
CA ASP A 65 23.30 -3.96 -1.18
C ASP A 65 23.25 -2.89 -0.06
N GLU A 66 22.47 -3.13 1.00
CA GLU A 66 22.41 -2.27 2.19
C GLU A 66 23.76 -2.22 2.95
N LYS A 67 24.49 -3.33 3.01
CA LYS A 67 25.84 -3.37 3.61
C LYS A 67 26.90 -2.67 2.76
N GLN A 68 26.68 -2.56 1.45
CA GLN A 68 27.63 -1.95 0.52
C GLN A 68 27.39 -0.45 0.29
N GLY A 69 26.39 0.16 0.93
CA GLY A 69 26.21 1.62 0.91
C GLY A 69 25.91 2.19 -0.47
N VAL A 70 25.37 1.39 -1.40
CA VAL A 70 25.02 1.86 -2.74
C VAL A 70 23.63 2.49 -2.70
N THR A 71 23.59 3.80 -2.48
CA THR A 71 22.43 4.64 -2.82
C THR A 71 22.24 4.58 -4.34
N SER A 72 21.37 3.70 -4.82
CA SER A 72 20.99 3.68 -6.23
C SER A 72 19.89 4.73 -6.48
N ASP A 73 20.29 5.96 -6.76
CA ASP A 73 19.46 6.96 -7.46
C ASP A 73 19.18 6.45 -8.89
N ARG A 74 17.99 5.89 -9.11
CA ARG A 74 17.35 5.76 -10.43
C ARG A 74 15.85 5.92 -10.32
#